data_AF-A0A350KQ50-F1
#
_entry.id   AF-A0A350KQ50-F1
#
_cell.length_a   1.000
_cell.length_b   1.000
_cell.length_c   1.000
_cell.angle_alpha   90.00
_cell.angle_beta   90.00
_cell.angle_gamma   90.00
#
_symmetry.space_group_name_H-M   'P 1'
#
loop_
_entity.id
_entity.type
_entity.pdbx_description
1 polymer ?
#
loop_
_entity_poly.entity_id
_entity_poly.type
_entity_poly.pdbx_seq_one_letter_code
_entity_poly.pdbx_strand_id
1 'polypeptide(L)'
;MRHSVDELSRFNPQAGEEKELSDRRAVMMNAEKIAEGLTQARDALADESLDRSLRLAQRQLESLSKYGEGRFDAVIESLDRVMAELNEDAAALETFCGELDFDPRAQEEVEERLFGLRALARKHQVDPDALPELLSDFERRLNGLDKGGDDLIRLEREAEHLRLRYMESAQKLSAARAAAARRLDEAVARELPPLKLDKAVFKTQIDRLPESMWNADGVDKVEFVASTNAGVPPAPIAKIASGGELARFMLALKVNLAAAEKIPTLIFDEVDAAIGGATATAVGERLA
;
A
#
# COMPACT_ATOMS: atom_id res chain seq x y z
N MET A 1 3.78 -6.97 9.59
CA MET A 1 2.77 -5.90 9.60
C MET A 1 1.47 -6.35 10.23
N ARG A 2 0.74 -7.34 9.68
CA ARG A 2 -0.48 -7.90 10.33
C ARG A 2 -0.27 -8.30 11.80
N HIS A 3 0.79 -9.07 12.09
CA HIS A 3 1.16 -9.41 13.47
C HIS A 3 1.40 -8.17 14.36
N SER A 4 2.02 -7.12 13.82
CA SER A 4 2.30 -5.90 14.58
C SER A 4 1.03 -5.11 14.87
N VAL A 5 0.09 -5.05 13.92
CA VAL A 5 -1.25 -4.47 14.13
C VAL A 5 -1.99 -5.25 15.21
N ASP A 6 -2.04 -6.58 15.13
CA ASP A 6 -2.70 -7.42 16.14
C ASP A 6 -2.13 -7.21 17.54
N GLU A 7 -0.80 -7.19 17.67
CA GLU A 7 -0.12 -7.00 18.94
C GLU A 7 -0.38 -5.61 19.54
N LEU A 8 -0.22 -4.54 18.76
CA LEU A 8 -0.48 -3.17 19.19
C LEU A 8 -1.96 -2.94 19.50
N SER A 9 -2.87 -3.52 18.72
CA SER A 9 -4.31 -3.42 18.95
C SER A 9 -4.74 -4.12 20.23
N ARG A 10 -4.16 -5.30 20.53
CA ARG A 10 -4.43 -6.02 21.79
C ARG A 10 -3.87 -5.28 22.99
N PHE A 11 -2.70 -4.65 22.87
CA PHE A 11 -2.13 -3.86 23.95
C PHE A 11 -2.86 -2.53 24.14
N ASN A 12 -3.41 -1.95 23.07
CA ASN A 12 -4.19 -0.72 23.07
C ASN A 12 -3.49 0.46 23.80
N PRO A 13 -2.27 0.84 23.38
CA PRO A 13 -1.55 1.95 24.00
C PRO A 13 -2.31 3.27 23.79
N GLN A 14 -2.30 4.14 24.80
CA GLN A 14 -2.91 5.47 24.73
C GLN A 14 -1.83 6.57 24.74
N ALA A 15 -2.15 7.72 24.13
CA ALA A 15 -1.24 8.87 24.15
C ALA A 15 -1.15 9.46 25.56
N GLY A 16 0.06 9.71 26.05
CA GLY A 16 0.32 10.26 27.39
C GLY A 16 0.24 9.22 28.52
N GLU A 17 -0.04 7.95 28.19
CA GLU A 17 -0.17 6.86 29.15
C GLU A 17 1.14 6.60 29.91
N GLU A 18 2.29 6.72 29.22
CA GLU A 18 3.60 6.48 29.84
C GLU A 18 3.86 7.41 31.01
N LYS A 19 3.55 8.70 30.81
CA LYS A 19 3.72 9.72 31.83
C LYS A 19 2.79 9.48 33.01
N GLU A 20 1.51 9.20 32.75
CA GLU A 20 0.52 8.92 33.80
C GLU A 20 0.94 7.72 34.67
N LEU A 21 1.36 6.63 34.03
CA LEU A 21 1.83 5.43 34.73
C LEU A 21 3.13 5.69 35.49
N SER A 22 4.07 6.45 34.91
CA SER A 22 5.32 6.81 35.57
C SER A 22 5.08 7.68 36.81
N ASP A 23 4.17 8.66 36.73
CA ASP A 23 3.81 9.53 37.84
C ASP A 23 3.11 8.72 38.95
N ARG A 24 2.15 7.86 38.61
CA ARG A 24 1.50 6.95 39.57
C ARG A 24 2.49 6.01 40.24
N ARG A 25 3.41 5.42 39.48
CA ARG A 25 4.46 4.55 40.01
C ARG A 25 5.35 5.28 41.01
N ALA A 26 5.73 6.53 40.72
CA ALA A 26 6.55 7.32 41.65
C ALA A 26 5.84 7.56 43.00
N VAL A 27 4.53 7.83 42.97
CA VAL A 27 3.73 7.95 44.19
C VAL A 27 3.67 6.63 44.96
N MET A 28 3.42 5.51 44.27
CA MET A 28 3.36 4.17 44.87
C MET A 28 4.69 3.76 45.51
N MET A 29 5.82 3.99 44.84
CA MET A 29 7.15 3.71 45.41
C MET A 29 7.45 4.53 46.67
N ASN A 30 6.93 5.75 46.77
CA ASN A 30 7.09 6.55 47.98
C ASN A 30 6.21 6.00 49.10
N ALA A 31 4.98 5.58 48.80
CA ALA A 31 4.09 4.92 49.75
C ALA A 31 4.69 3.61 50.28
N GLU A 32 5.26 2.77 49.40
CA GLU A 32 5.98 1.54 49.75
C GLU A 32 7.11 1.81 50.74
N LYS A 33 7.98 2.79 50.45
CA LYS A 33 9.09 3.17 51.34
C LYS A 33 8.61 3.68 52.70
N ILE A 34 7.52 4.44 52.72
CA ILE A 34 6.92 4.91 53.97
C ILE A 34 6.38 3.72 54.76
N ALA A 35 5.66 2.79 54.11
CA ALA A 35 5.13 1.58 54.74
C ALA A 35 6.25 0.73 55.35
N GLU A 36 7.32 0.50 54.58
CA GLU A 36 8.48 -0.27 55.02
C GLU A 36 9.17 0.41 56.21
N GLY A 37 9.40 1.73 56.13
CA GLY A 37 10.01 2.51 57.20
C GLY A 37 9.19 2.54 58.49
N LEU A 38 7.87 2.70 58.39
CA LEU A 38 6.96 2.66 59.55
C LEU A 38 6.94 1.27 60.19
N THR A 39 6.91 0.22 59.38
CA THR A 39 6.97 -1.18 59.85
C THR A 39 8.27 -1.43 60.59
N GLN A 40 9.42 -1.03 60.03
CA GLN A 40 10.73 -1.18 60.68
C GLN A 40 10.82 -0.37 61.98
N ALA A 41 10.30 0.85 62.01
CA ALA A 41 10.28 1.69 63.22
C ALA A 41 9.41 1.06 64.31
N ARG A 42 8.22 0.57 63.97
CA ARG A 42 7.33 -0.14 64.89
C ARG A 42 8.01 -1.39 65.45
N ASP A 43 8.58 -2.22 64.59
CA ASP A 43 9.21 -3.48 65.01
C ASP A 43 10.42 -3.23 65.92
N ALA A 44 11.15 -2.14 65.72
CA ALA A 44 12.25 -1.72 66.59
C ALA A 44 11.78 -1.28 67.98
N LEU A 45 10.65 -0.57 68.08
CA LEU A 45 10.06 -0.17 69.37
C LEU A 45 9.37 -1.33 70.09
N ALA A 46 8.81 -2.29 69.33
CA ALA A 46 8.14 -3.48 69.85
C ALA A 46 9.10 -4.62 70.21
N ASP A 47 10.42 -4.42 70.12
CA ASP A 47 11.41 -5.45 70.45
C ASP A 47 11.34 -5.86 71.93
N GLU A 48 10.96 -7.12 72.18
CA GLU A 48 10.89 -7.73 73.52
C GLU A 48 12.23 -7.68 74.28
N SER A 49 13.36 -7.53 73.59
CA SER A 49 14.68 -7.41 74.20
C SER A 49 14.88 -6.05 74.88
N LEU A 50 14.33 -4.98 74.29
CA LEU A 50 14.37 -3.62 74.83
C LEU A 50 13.49 -3.52 76.08
N ASP A 51 12.24 -3.99 75.97
CA ASP A 51 11.30 -4.04 77.09
C ASP A 51 11.84 -4.87 78.27
N ARG A 52 12.41 -6.06 77.99
CA ARG A 52 13.04 -6.89 79.04
C ARG A 52 14.20 -6.18 79.72
N SER A 53 15.07 -5.53 78.95
CA SER A 53 16.22 -4.78 79.46
C SER A 53 15.79 -3.64 80.39
N LEU A 54 14.80 -2.85 79.98
CA LEU A 54 14.25 -1.74 80.78
C LEU A 54 13.59 -2.25 82.07
N ARG A 55 12.72 -3.26 81.97
CA ARG A 55 12.08 -3.88 83.14
C ARG A 55 13.06 -4.56 84.08
N LEU A 56 14.17 -5.08 83.58
CA LEU A 56 15.23 -5.67 84.42
C LEU A 56 15.96 -4.56 85.19
N ALA A 57 16.36 -3.49 84.51
CA ALA A 57 17.04 -2.35 85.11
C ALA A 57 16.18 -1.70 86.21
N GLN A 58 14.90 -1.47 85.93
CA GLN A 58 13.94 -0.96 86.90
C GLN A 58 13.84 -1.86 88.14
N ARG A 59 13.59 -3.17 87.95
CA ARG A 59 13.49 -4.14 89.06
C ARG A 59 14.77 -4.19 89.92
N GLN A 60 15.95 -4.07 89.30
CA GLN A 60 17.20 -4.03 90.05
C GLN A 60 17.32 -2.75 90.90
N LEU A 61 16.98 -1.59 90.35
CA LEU A 61 17.01 -0.31 91.08
C LEU A 61 15.98 -0.27 92.22
N GLU A 62 14.77 -0.78 92.01
CA GLU A 62 13.76 -0.95 93.06
C GLU A 62 14.30 -1.83 94.20
N SER A 63 14.97 -2.93 93.86
CA SER A 63 15.57 -3.82 94.85
C SER A 63 16.73 -3.17 95.62
N LEU A 64 17.42 -2.19 95.06
CA LEU A 64 18.51 -1.46 95.71
C LEU A 64 18.02 -0.25 96.51
N SER A 65 16.80 0.24 96.26
CA SER A 65 16.24 1.44 96.91
C SER A 65 16.11 1.29 98.43
N LYS A 66 15.91 0.06 98.93
CA LYS A 66 15.96 -0.27 100.38
C LYS A 66 17.33 0.01 101.04
N TYR A 67 18.40 0.16 100.26
CA TYR A 67 19.75 0.48 100.74
C TYR A 67 20.21 1.91 100.36
N GLY A 68 19.38 2.64 99.61
CA GLY A 68 19.78 3.87 98.92
C GLY A 68 19.16 5.16 99.47
N GLU A 69 18.29 5.10 100.49
CA GLU A 69 17.59 6.27 101.07
C GLU A 69 16.95 7.20 100.00
N GLY A 70 16.28 6.60 99.00
CA GLY A 70 15.57 7.35 97.93
C GLY A 70 16.46 7.92 96.81
N ARG A 71 17.78 7.67 96.84
CA ARG A 71 18.73 8.19 95.82
C ARG A 71 18.47 7.68 94.39
N PHE A 72 17.66 6.65 94.21
CA PHE A 72 17.36 6.05 92.91
C PHE A 72 15.94 6.33 92.41
N ASP A 73 15.08 6.94 93.24
CA ASP A 73 13.64 7.12 92.95
C ASP A 73 13.42 7.90 91.65
N ALA A 74 14.18 8.98 91.45
CA ALA A 74 14.12 9.77 90.22
C ALA A 74 14.47 8.98 88.94
N VAL A 75 15.36 7.99 89.04
CA VAL A 75 15.74 7.12 87.92
C VAL A 75 14.66 6.08 87.66
N ILE A 76 14.08 5.50 88.71
CA ILE A 76 12.97 4.54 88.60
C ILE A 76 11.77 5.20 87.94
N GLU A 77 11.35 6.38 88.43
CA GLU A 77 10.27 7.15 87.81
C GLU A 77 10.58 7.53 86.36
N SER A 78 11.85 7.80 86.03
CA SER A 78 12.26 8.09 84.66
C SER A 78 12.14 6.86 83.76
N LEU A 79 12.47 5.66 84.25
CA LEU A 79 12.33 4.42 83.49
C LEU A 79 10.85 4.10 83.23
N ASP A 80 9.98 4.30 84.24
CA ASP A 80 8.53 4.14 84.06
C ASP A 80 7.97 5.07 82.98
N ARG A 81 8.36 6.36 83.01
CA ARG A 81 7.95 7.32 81.98
C ARG A 81 8.42 6.91 80.58
N VAL A 82 9.69 6.52 80.44
CA VAL A 82 10.24 6.06 79.15
C VAL A 82 9.49 4.84 78.62
N MET A 83 9.19 3.86 79.49
CA MET A 83 8.44 2.68 79.07
C MET A 83 7.00 3.02 78.65
N ALA A 84 6.34 3.97 79.31
CA ALA A 84 5.01 4.44 78.92
C ALA A 84 5.06 5.15 77.56
N GLU A 85 5.99 6.08 77.37
CA GLU A 85 6.20 6.82 76.11
C GLU A 85 6.49 5.87 74.94
N LEU A 86 7.35 4.86 75.13
CA LEU A 86 7.64 3.86 74.09
C LEU A 86 6.39 3.06 73.66
N ASN A 87 5.51 2.72 74.59
CA ASN A 87 4.27 2.02 74.28
C ASN A 87 3.27 2.90 73.53
N GLU A 88 3.19 4.20 73.89
CA GLU A 88 2.37 5.17 73.17
C GLU A 88 2.87 5.38 71.73
N ASP A 89 4.19 5.53 71.55
CA ASP A 89 4.81 5.68 70.23
C ASP A 89 4.60 4.43 69.36
N ALA A 90 4.75 3.23 69.93
CA ALA A 90 4.49 1.98 69.21
C ALA A 90 3.02 1.86 68.78
N ALA A 91 2.07 2.24 69.64
CA ALA A 91 0.64 2.25 69.31
C ALA A 91 0.30 3.30 68.23
N ALA A 92 0.95 4.46 68.27
CA ALA A 92 0.81 5.48 67.23
C ALA A 92 1.32 4.99 65.87
N LEU A 93 2.49 4.35 65.84
CA LEU A 93 3.04 3.76 64.61
C LEU A 93 2.16 2.63 64.06
N GLU A 94 1.59 1.77 64.90
CA GLU A 94 0.65 0.74 64.46
C GLU A 94 -0.60 1.35 63.82
N THR A 95 -1.09 2.47 64.36
CA THR A 95 -2.21 3.22 63.76
C THR A 95 -1.83 3.78 62.39
N PHE A 96 -0.66 4.41 62.27
CA PHE A 96 -0.17 4.91 60.97
C PHE A 96 0.05 3.80 59.94
N CYS A 97 0.55 2.63 60.35
CA CYS A 97 0.65 1.47 59.47
C CYS A 97 -0.72 1.01 58.97
N GLY A 98 -1.75 1.02 59.83
CA GLY A 98 -3.12 0.64 59.47
C GLY A 98 -3.85 1.66 58.59
N GLU A 99 -3.49 2.94 58.66
CA GLU A 99 -4.03 4.00 57.82
C GLU A 99 -3.37 4.08 56.44
N LEU A 100 -2.22 3.45 56.25
CA LEU A 100 -1.48 3.52 55.00
C LEU A 100 -2.19 2.71 53.90
N ASP A 101 -2.79 3.41 52.94
CA ASP A 101 -3.43 2.80 51.76
C ASP A 101 -2.36 2.42 50.72
N PHE A 102 -1.64 1.34 50.99
CA PHE A 102 -0.67 0.74 50.09
C PHE A 102 -1.18 -0.60 49.57
N ASP A 103 -1.46 -0.68 48.27
CA ASP A 103 -1.84 -1.92 47.59
C ASP A 103 -0.69 -2.42 46.68
N PRO A 104 0.05 -3.48 47.11
CA PRO A 104 1.12 -4.07 46.30
C PRO A 104 0.66 -4.55 44.93
N ARG A 105 -0.59 -5.03 44.80
CA ARG A 105 -1.10 -5.54 43.52
C ARG A 105 -1.32 -4.41 42.53
N ALA A 106 -1.86 -3.29 43.00
CA ALA A 106 -2.02 -2.10 42.16
C ALA A 106 -0.67 -1.56 41.68
N GLN A 107 0.38 -1.64 42.51
CA GLN A 107 1.74 -1.29 42.09
C GLN A 107 2.25 -2.24 41.01
N GLU A 108 2.13 -3.56 41.20
CA GLU A 108 2.52 -4.56 40.20
C GLU A 108 1.82 -4.34 38.85
N GLU A 109 0.50 -4.09 38.85
CA GLU A 109 -0.27 -3.82 37.62
C GLU A 109 0.23 -2.58 36.87
N VAL A 110 0.53 -1.49 37.59
CA VAL A 110 1.08 -0.27 37.00
C VAL A 110 2.48 -0.53 36.41
N GLU A 111 3.32 -1.29 37.11
CA GLU A 111 4.66 -1.62 36.65
C GLU A 111 4.66 -2.55 35.44
N GLU A 112 3.83 -3.60 35.45
CA GLU A 112 3.65 -4.50 34.31
C GLU A 112 3.16 -3.75 33.07
N ARG A 113 2.17 -2.87 33.24
CA ARG A 113 1.64 -2.04 32.15
C ARG A 113 2.71 -1.11 31.59
N LEU A 114 3.44 -0.40 32.46
CA LEU A 114 4.51 0.51 32.06
C LEU A 114 5.65 -0.23 31.35
N PHE A 115 6.02 -1.42 31.83
CA PHE A 115 7.04 -2.26 31.22
C PHE A 115 6.61 -2.75 29.84
N GLY A 116 5.38 -3.25 29.71
CA GLY A 116 4.80 -3.69 28.44
C GLY A 116 4.76 -2.57 27.40
N LEU A 117 4.35 -1.37 27.82
CA LEU A 117 4.28 -0.19 26.96
C LEU A 117 5.68 0.18 26.44
N ARG A 118 6.68 0.25 27.33
CA ARG A 118 8.07 0.55 26.94
C ARG A 118 8.71 -0.57 26.12
N ALA A 119 8.34 -1.83 26.35
CA ALA A 119 8.83 -2.95 25.55
C ALA A 119 8.31 -2.89 24.11
N LEU A 120 7.03 -2.55 23.91
CA LEU A 120 6.45 -2.32 22.58
C LEU A 120 7.10 -1.13 21.88
N ALA A 121 7.28 -0.02 22.60
CA ALA A 121 7.98 1.16 22.10
C ALA A 121 9.38 0.81 21.57
N ARG A 122 10.17 0.08 22.37
CA ARG A 122 11.51 -0.41 21.96
C ARG A 122 11.45 -1.36 20.77
N LYS A 123 10.49 -2.29 20.73
CA LYS A 123 10.31 -3.22 19.61
C LYS A 123 10.07 -2.49 18.29
N HIS A 124 9.35 -1.39 18.36
CA HIS A 124 8.99 -0.57 17.21
C HIS A 124 9.92 0.64 16.96
N GLN A 125 10.91 0.85 17.83
CA GLN A 125 11.87 1.96 17.76
C GLN A 125 11.20 3.34 17.71
N VAL A 126 10.14 3.50 18.49
CA VAL A 126 9.41 4.75 18.66
C VAL A 126 9.28 5.09 20.14
N ASP A 127 8.96 6.33 20.45
CA ASP A 127 8.57 6.70 21.80
C ASP A 127 7.23 6.03 22.17
N PRO A 128 7.01 5.69 23.46
CA PRO A 128 5.75 5.11 23.93
C PRO A 128 4.50 5.87 23.48
N ASP A 129 4.54 7.20 23.54
CA ASP A 129 3.42 8.07 23.14
C ASP A 129 3.14 8.06 21.64
N ALA A 130 4.08 7.60 20.81
CA ALA A 130 3.92 7.50 19.36
C ALA A 130 3.33 6.15 18.92
N LEU A 131 3.16 5.18 19.82
CA LEU A 131 2.58 3.87 19.51
C LEU A 131 1.15 3.94 18.92
N PRO A 132 0.23 4.82 19.38
CA PRO A 132 -1.10 4.93 18.79
C PRO A 132 -1.08 5.43 17.35
N GLU A 133 -0.20 6.39 17.05
CA GLU A 133 -0.01 6.91 15.69
C GLU A 133 0.60 5.84 14.78
N LEU A 134 1.59 5.09 15.29
CA LEU A 134 2.19 3.97 14.57
C LEU A 134 1.16 2.88 14.23
N LEU A 135 0.28 2.53 15.16
CA LEU A 135 -0.82 1.59 14.92
C LEU A 135 -1.71 2.08 13.77
N SER A 136 -2.14 3.34 13.83
CA SER A 136 -2.98 3.98 12.81
C SER A 136 -2.32 3.95 11.42
N ASP A 137 -1.01 4.19 11.36
CA ASP A 137 -0.25 4.14 10.11
C ASP A 137 -0.10 2.71 9.58
N PHE A 138 0.07 1.72 10.45
CA PHE A 138 0.12 0.33 10.05
C PHE A 138 -1.22 -0.16 9.49
N GLU A 139 -2.33 0.19 10.13
CA GLU A 139 -3.68 -0.12 9.65
C GLU A 139 -3.96 0.52 8.29
N ARG A 140 -3.56 1.78 8.10
CA ARG A 140 -3.73 2.50 6.82
C ARG A 140 -2.97 1.81 5.69
N ARG A 141 -1.71 1.44 5.93
CA ARG A 141 -0.87 0.74 4.94
C ARG A 141 -1.39 -0.66 4.63
N LEU A 142 -1.87 -1.39 5.63
CA LEU A 142 -2.44 -2.72 5.43
C LEU A 142 -3.72 -2.66 4.59
N ASN A 143 -4.63 -1.74 4.91
CA ASN A 143 -5.83 -1.49 4.11
C ASN A 143 -5.50 -1.09 2.67
N GLY A 144 -4.43 -0.32 2.45
CA GLY A 144 -3.95 0.02 1.10
C GLY A 144 -3.49 -1.20 0.31
N LEU A 145 -2.79 -2.13 0.94
CA LEU A 145 -2.31 -3.37 0.30
C LEU A 145 -3.46 -4.32 -0.04
N ASP A 146 -4.40 -4.51 0.88
CA ASP A 146 -5.54 -5.41 0.67
C ASP A 146 -6.44 -4.89 -0.46
N LYS A 147 -6.74 -3.58 -0.49
CA LYS A 147 -7.48 -2.96 -1.61
C LYS A 147 -6.76 -3.04 -2.95
N GLY A 148 -5.43 -2.85 -2.95
CA GLY A 148 -4.62 -2.92 -4.17
C GLY A 148 -4.65 -4.31 -4.82
N GLY A 149 -4.70 -5.39 -4.03
CA GLY A 149 -4.84 -6.75 -4.53
C GLY A 149 -6.17 -7.00 -5.23
N ASP A 150 -7.27 -6.56 -4.60
CA ASP A 150 -8.62 -6.71 -5.17
C ASP A 150 -8.81 -5.87 -6.44
N ASP A 151 -8.26 -4.66 -6.47
CA ASP A 151 -8.30 -3.79 -7.65
C ASP A 151 -7.50 -4.38 -8.82
N LEU A 152 -6.34 -4.98 -8.56
CA LEU A 152 -5.54 -5.64 -9.61
C LEU A 152 -6.32 -6.78 -10.26
N ILE A 153 -6.92 -7.67 -9.45
CA ILE A 153 -7.73 -8.79 -9.94
C ILE A 153 -8.93 -8.28 -10.76
N ARG A 154 -9.58 -7.19 -10.31
CA ARG A 154 -10.69 -6.57 -11.04
C ARG A 154 -10.23 -6.02 -12.39
N LEU A 155 -9.13 -5.26 -12.43
CA LEU A 155 -8.60 -4.66 -13.65
C LEU A 155 -8.09 -5.70 -14.64
N GLU A 156 -7.48 -6.79 -14.20
CA GLU A 156 -7.07 -7.90 -15.06
C GLU A 156 -8.27 -8.56 -15.76
N ARG A 157 -9.37 -8.79 -15.01
CA ARG A 157 -10.63 -9.31 -15.58
C ARG A 157 -11.25 -8.36 -16.58
N GLU A 158 -11.25 -7.06 -16.28
CA GLU A 158 -11.78 -6.04 -17.17
C GLU A 158 -10.94 -5.92 -18.46
N ALA A 159 -9.61 -5.95 -18.33
CA ALA A 159 -8.69 -5.93 -19.46
C ALA A 159 -8.91 -7.14 -20.39
N GLU A 160 -9.03 -8.35 -19.84
CA GLU A 160 -9.29 -9.55 -20.65
C GLU A 160 -10.66 -9.48 -21.34
N HIS A 161 -11.70 -9.01 -20.62
CA HIS A 161 -13.02 -8.82 -21.22
C HIS A 161 -12.99 -7.81 -22.36
N LEU A 162 -12.31 -6.67 -22.21
CA LEU A 162 -12.17 -5.67 -23.26
C LEU A 162 -11.32 -6.18 -24.43
N ARG A 163 -10.28 -6.98 -24.16
CA ARG A 163 -9.45 -7.62 -25.19
C ARG A 163 -10.28 -8.56 -26.06
N LEU A 164 -11.15 -9.38 -25.47
CA LEU A 164 -12.05 -10.27 -26.22
C LEU A 164 -13.01 -9.48 -27.12
N ARG A 165 -13.58 -8.38 -26.61
CA ARG A 165 -14.47 -7.50 -27.40
C ARG A 165 -13.74 -6.82 -28.56
N TYR A 166 -12.49 -6.39 -28.33
CA TYR A 166 -11.63 -5.85 -29.38
C TYR A 166 -11.38 -6.91 -30.46
N MET A 167 -11.01 -8.13 -30.07
CA MET A 167 -10.75 -9.23 -31.00
C MET A 167 -11.98 -9.56 -31.86
N GLU A 168 -13.16 -9.63 -31.26
CA GLU A 168 -14.42 -9.89 -31.98
C GLU A 168 -14.67 -8.81 -33.04
N SER A 169 -14.54 -7.54 -32.66
CA SER A 169 -14.75 -6.41 -33.55
C SER A 169 -13.72 -6.36 -34.68
N ALA A 170 -12.45 -6.62 -34.35
CA ALA A 170 -11.37 -6.64 -35.32
C ALA A 170 -11.48 -7.80 -36.32
N GLN A 171 -11.95 -8.98 -35.89
CA GLN A 171 -12.22 -10.09 -36.81
C GLN A 171 -13.34 -9.77 -37.79
N LYS A 172 -14.42 -9.12 -37.33
CA LYS A 172 -15.50 -8.64 -38.21
C LYS A 172 -14.97 -7.64 -39.24
N LEU A 173 -14.12 -6.70 -38.82
CA LEU A 173 -13.47 -5.74 -39.71
C LEU A 173 -12.55 -6.42 -40.74
N SER A 174 -11.72 -7.37 -40.30
CA SER A 174 -10.81 -8.13 -41.18
C SER A 174 -11.58 -8.91 -42.25
N ALA A 175 -12.68 -9.58 -41.87
CA ALA A 175 -13.55 -10.27 -42.82
C ALA A 175 -14.21 -9.30 -43.84
N ALA A 176 -14.66 -8.14 -43.37
CA ALA A 176 -15.22 -7.10 -44.23
C ALA A 176 -14.17 -6.54 -45.21
N ARG A 177 -12.94 -6.31 -44.75
CA ARG A 177 -11.80 -5.90 -45.59
C ARG A 177 -11.50 -6.94 -46.66
N ALA A 178 -11.43 -8.22 -46.30
CA ALA A 178 -11.18 -9.30 -47.26
C ALA A 178 -12.26 -9.38 -48.35
N ALA A 179 -13.54 -9.18 -47.99
CA ALA A 179 -14.63 -9.13 -48.95
C ALA A 179 -14.55 -7.89 -49.85
N ALA A 180 -14.22 -6.72 -49.30
CA ALA A 180 -14.05 -5.48 -50.06
C ALA A 180 -12.84 -5.55 -51.01
N ALA A 181 -11.72 -6.08 -50.54
CA ALA A 181 -10.50 -6.32 -51.31
C ALA A 181 -10.79 -7.15 -52.57
N ARG A 182 -11.49 -8.28 -52.45
CA ARG A 182 -11.85 -9.10 -53.63
C ARG A 182 -12.66 -8.33 -54.67
N ARG A 183 -13.65 -7.56 -54.23
CA ARG A 183 -14.47 -6.74 -55.15
C ARG A 183 -13.65 -5.65 -55.84
N LEU A 184 -12.76 -4.99 -55.09
CA LEU A 184 -11.87 -3.96 -55.63
C LEU A 184 -10.89 -4.57 -56.63
N ASP A 185 -10.30 -5.72 -56.30
CA ASP A 185 -9.34 -6.42 -57.15
C ASP A 185 -9.96 -6.81 -58.50
N GLU A 186 -11.17 -7.37 -58.49
CA GLU A 186 -11.93 -7.70 -59.70
C GLU A 186 -12.31 -6.45 -60.51
N ALA A 187 -12.71 -5.38 -59.83
CA ALA A 187 -13.11 -4.14 -60.49
C ALA A 187 -11.92 -3.45 -61.18
N VAL A 188 -10.78 -3.34 -60.50
CA VAL A 188 -9.54 -2.80 -61.06
C VAL A 188 -9.04 -3.68 -62.20
N ALA A 189 -9.03 -5.01 -62.04
CA ALA A 189 -8.58 -5.93 -63.08
C ALA A 189 -9.34 -5.78 -64.41
N ARG A 190 -10.64 -5.41 -64.38
CA ARG A 190 -11.42 -5.12 -65.60
C ARG A 190 -11.03 -3.82 -66.29
N GLU A 191 -10.49 -2.85 -65.55
CA GLU A 191 -10.06 -1.56 -66.08
C GLU A 191 -8.64 -1.58 -66.68
N LEU A 192 -7.80 -2.56 -66.34
CA LEU A 192 -6.41 -2.62 -66.79
C LEU A 192 -6.24 -2.87 -68.31
N PRO A 193 -6.97 -3.82 -68.97
CA PRO A 193 -6.76 -4.09 -70.39
C PRO A 193 -7.05 -2.90 -71.33
N PRO A 194 -8.15 -2.14 -71.17
CA PRO A 194 -8.41 -0.94 -71.98
C PRO A 194 -7.31 0.14 -71.88
N LEU A 195 -6.57 0.16 -70.75
CA LEU A 195 -5.47 1.09 -70.50
C LEU A 195 -4.11 0.56 -70.98
N LYS A 196 -4.11 -0.51 -71.80
CA LYS A 196 -2.89 -1.17 -72.32
C LYS A 196 -2.01 -1.76 -71.21
N LEU A 197 -2.65 -2.18 -70.12
CA LEU A 197 -2.04 -2.86 -68.97
C LEU A 197 -2.56 -4.31 -68.86
N ASP A 198 -2.78 -4.99 -69.99
CA ASP A 198 -3.33 -6.35 -70.06
C ASP A 198 -2.49 -7.43 -69.36
N LYS A 199 -1.19 -7.15 -69.17
CA LYS A 199 -0.26 -8.03 -68.45
C LYS A 199 -0.08 -7.64 -66.98
N ALA A 200 -0.70 -6.54 -66.55
CA ALA A 200 -0.57 -6.07 -65.19
C ALA A 200 -1.54 -6.82 -64.25
N VAL A 201 -1.09 -7.05 -63.02
CA VAL A 201 -1.90 -7.66 -61.96
C VAL A 201 -1.98 -6.70 -60.80
N PHE A 202 -3.20 -6.41 -60.35
CA PHE A 202 -3.47 -5.69 -59.11
C PHE A 202 -3.94 -6.66 -58.03
N LYS A 203 -3.53 -6.43 -56.78
CA LYS A 203 -4.06 -7.15 -55.63
C LYS A 203 -4.06 -6.28 -54.39
N THR A 204 -5.13 -6.37 -53.62
CA THR A 204 -5.20 -5.82 -52.27
C THR A 204 -4.68 -6.88 -51.31
N GLN A 205 -3.47 -6.68 -50.80
CA GLN A 205 -2.83 -7.55 -49.83
C GLN A 205 -3.28 -7.18 -48.41
N ILE A 206 -3.75 -8.18 -47.68
CA ILE A 206 -4.19 -8.03 -46.29
C ILE A 206 -3.42 -9.07 -45.47
N ASP A 207 -2.48 -8.57 -44.66
CA ASP A 207 -1.66 -9.41 -43.80
C ASP A 207 -2.03 -9.20 -42.34
N ARG A 208 -2.22 -10.27 -41.60
CA ARG A 208 -2.51 -10.18 -40.16
C ARG A 208 -1.27 -9.74 -39.40
N LEU A 209 -1.40 -8.68 -38.62
CA LEU A 209 -0.35 -8.15 -37.77
C LEU A 209 -0.18 -8.98 -36.49
N PRO A 210 1.05 -9.06 -35.94
CA PRO A 210 1.27 -9.60 -34.61
C PRO A 210 0.52 -8.75 -33.56
N GLU A 211 0.13 -9.37 -32.45
CA GLU A 211 -0.68 -8.73 -31.40
C GLU A 211 -0.03 -7.46 -30.83
N SER A 212 1.30 -7.42 -30.76
CA SER A 212 2.06 -6.23 -30.35
C SER A 212 1.90 -5.01 -31.25
N MET A 213 1.38 -5.19 -32.47
CA MET A 213 1.17 -4.11 -33.46
C MET A 213 -0.32 -3.79 -33.68
N TRP A 214 -1.22 -4.43 -32.93
CA TRP A 214 -2.65 -4.12 -32.97
C TRP A 214 -2.91 -2.69 -32.49
N ASN A 215 -3.87 -2.02 -33.12
CA ASN A 215 -4.17 -0.62 -32.83
C ASN A 215 -5.64 -0.30 -33.16
N ALA A 216 -6.01 0.97 -33.12
CA ALA A 216 -7.38 1.41 -33.41
C ALA A 216 -7.89 1.01 -34.80
N ASP A 217 -7.01 0.81 -35.78
CA ASP A 217 -7.34 0.37 -37.14
C ASP A 217 -7.49 -1.16 -37.27
N GLY A 218 -7.33 -1.90 -36.16
CA GLY A 218 -7.56 -3.33 -36.09
C GLY A 218 -6.30 -4.17 -36.17
N VAL A 219 -6.44 -5.36 -36.78
CA VAL A 219 -5.44 -6.45 -36.71
C VAL A 219 -4.78 -6.77 -38.05
N ASP A 220 -5.08 -5.98 -39.08
CA ASP A 220 -4.57 -6.22 -40.42
C ASP A 220 -3.74 -5.03 -40.92
N LYS A 221 -2.70 -5.35 -41.65
CA LYS A 221 -1.98 -4.42 -42.53
C LYS A 221 -2.58 -4.56 -43.94
N VAL A 222 -3.09 -3.46 -44.47
CA VAL A 222 -3.66 -3.42 -45.83
C VAL A 222 -2.69 -2.68 -46.74
N GLU A 223 -2.23 -3.33 -47.80
CA GLU A 223 -1.36 -2.74 -48.81
C GLU A 223 -1.87 -3.06 -50.21
N PHE A 224 -1.85 -2.05 -51.09
CA PHE A 224 -2.11 -2.26 -52.50
C PHE A 224 -0.81 -2.63 -53.22
N VAL A 225 -0.79 -3.80 -53.85
CA VAL A 225 0.35 -4.30 -54.60
C VAL A 225 0.00 -4.50 -56.06
N ALA A 226 0.96 -4.27 -56.95
CA ALA A 226 0.77 -4.51 -58.36
C ALA A 226 2.05 -5.02 -59.04
N SER A 227 1.87 -5.67 -60.18
CA SER A 227 2.94 -6.08 -61.09
C SER A 227 2.59 -5.57 -62.48
N THR A 228 3.52 -4.91 -63.17
CA THR A 228 3.29 -4.34 -64.50
C THR A 228 3.59 -5.31 -65.64
N ASN A 229 4.31 -6.40 -65.36
CA ASN A 229 4.74 -7.38 -66.35
C ASN A 229 4.52 -8.81 -65.86
N ALA A 230 4.10 -9.68 -66.77
CA ALA A 230 3.93 -11.10 -66.50
C ALA A 230 5.25 -11.72 -66.00
N GLY A 231 5.21 -12.39 -64.85
CA GLY A 231 6.36 -13.07 -64.24
C GLY A 231 7.11 -12.27 -63.17
N VAL A 232 6.82 -10.98 -62.97
CA VAL A 232 7.37 -10.19 -61.86
C VAL A 232 6.45 -10.29 -60.63
N PRO A 233 6.96 -10.62 -59.43
CA PRO A 233 6.16 -10.61 -58.21
C PRO A 233 5.53 -9.24 -57.94
N PRO A 234 4.26 -9.18 -57.49
CA PRO A 234 3.64 -7.92 -57.11
C PRO A 234 4.44 -7.19 -56.02
N ALA A 235 4.61 -5.89 -56.19
CA ALA A 235 5.26 -5.01 -55.22
C ALA A 235 4.29 -3.88 -54.80
N PRO A 236 4.50 -3.24 -53.64
CA PRO A 236 3.72 -2.07 -53.25
C PRO A 236 3.70 -1.04 -54.38
N ILE A 237 2.52 -0.51 -54.70
CA ILE A 237 2.33 0.42 -55.84
C ILE A 237 3.30 1.61 -55.79
N ALA A 238 3.59 2.12 -54.59
CA ALA A 238 4.54 3.21 -54.37
C ALA A 238 5.99 2.91 -54.82
N LYS A 239 6.33 1.64 -55.05
CA LYS A 239 7.68 1.18 -55.46
C LYS A 239 7.76 0.77 -56.92
N ILE A 240 6.68 0.95 -57.70
CA ILE A 240 6.67 0.63 -59.13
C ILE A 240 7.33 1.79 -59.91
N ALA A 241 8.28 1.45 -60.78
CA ALA A 241 9.30 2.37 -61.29
C ALA A 241 8.96 3.11 -62.61
N SER A 242 7.72 3.08 -63.11
CA SER A 242 7.34 3.72 -64.38
C SER A 242 6.22 4.76 -64.19
N GLY A 243 6.53 6.05 -64.43
CA GLY A 243 5.62 7.19 -64.19
C GLY A 243 4.29 7.09 -64.94
N GLY A 244 4.33 6.86 -66.26
CA GLY A 244 3.12 6.78 -67.09
C GLY A 244 2.26 5.53 -66.84
N GLU A 245 2.86 4.38 -66.49
CA GLU A 245 2.10 3.18 -66.12
C GLU A 245 1.43 3.34 -64.76
N LEU A 246 2.15 3.92 -63.80
CA LEU A 246 1.61 4.23 -62.48
C LEU A 246 0.46 5.22 -62.56
N ALA A 247 0.55 6.27 -63.38
CA ALA A 247 -0.53 7.24 -63.58
C ALA A 247 -1.80 6.57 -64.14
N ARG A 248 -1.67 5.69 -65.14
CA ARG A 248 -2.80 4.91 -65.68
C ARG A 248 -3.36 3.91 -64.65
N PHE A 249 -2.51 3.31 -63.84
CA PHE A 249 -2.92 2.42 -62.76
C PHE A 249 -3.71 3.15 -61.67
N MET A 250 -3.23 4.33 -61.28
CA MET A 250 -3.93 5.20 -60.34
C MET A 250 -5.25 5.71 -60.91
N LEU A 251 -5.34 5.96 -62.22
CA LEU A 251 -6.62 6.26 -62.88
C LEU A 251 -7.60 5.09 -62.77
N ALA A 252 -7.17 3.86 -63.10
CA ALA A 252 -8.02 2.66 -62.95
C ALA A 252 -8.50 2.46 -61.51
N LEU A 253 -7.61 2.65 -60.53
CA LEU A 253 -7.95 2.57 -59.12
C LEU A 253 -8.92 3.68 -58.71
N LYS A 254 -8.69 4.92 -59.14
CA LYS A 254 -9.53 6.07 -58.80
C LYS A 254 -10.90 6.00 -59.47
N VAL A 255 -11.05 5.51 -60.70
CA VAL A 255 -12.36 5.30 -61.32
C VAL A 255 -13.22 4.34 -60.49
N ASN A 256 -12.62 3.26 -59.99
CA ASN A 256 -13.31 2.29 -59.15
C ASN A 256 -13.56 2.78 -57.72
N LEU A 257 -12.68 3.63 -57.17
CA LEU A 257 -12.83 4.22 -55.83
C LEU A 257 -13.69 5.50 -55.81
N ALA A 258 -13.77 6.26 -56.90
CA ALA A 258 -14.57 7.48 -57.02
C ALA A 258 -16.08 7.20 -56.93
N ALA A 259 -16.50 5.96 -57.20
CA ALA A 259 -17.84 5.48 -56.89
C ALA A 259 -18.13 5.47 -55.38
N ALA A 260 -17.10 5.44 -54.52
CA ALA A 260 -17.21 5.44 -53.07
C ALA A 260 -16.89 6.80 -52.42
N GLU A 261 -16.02 7.63 -53.03
CA GLU A 261 -15.66 8.97 -52.52
C GLU A 261 -15.80 10.07 -53.59
N LYS A 262 -16.52 11.14 -53.26
CA LYS A 262 -16.61 12.35 -54.10
C LYS A 262 -15.34 13.19 -53.95
N ILE A 263 -14.39 13.01 -54.84
CA ILE A 263 -13.20 13.88 -54.93
C ILE A 263 -13.49 15.00 -55.94
N PRO A 264 -13.47 16.29 -55.53
CA PRO A 264 -13.91 17.39 -56.38
C PRO A 264 -12.94 17.74 -57.51
N THR A 265 -11.67 17.36 -57.43
CA THR A 265 -10.67 17.61 -58.49
C THR A 265 -9.57 16.56 -58.44
N LEU A 266 -9.27 15.94 -59.58
CA LEU A 266 -8.11 15.06 -59.76
C LEU A 266 -7.19 15.64 -60.84
N ILE A 267 -5.89 15.58 -60.59
CA ILE A 267 -4.85 15.94 -61.54
C ILE A 267 -4.03 14.68 -61.77
N PHE A 268 -3.91 14.26 -63.02
CA PHE A 268 -3.05 13.16 -63.42
C PHE A 268 -1.90 13.74 -64.24
N ASP A 269 -0.67 13.46 -63.82
CA ASP A 269 0.54 13.81 -64.56
C ASP A 269 0.99 12.60 -65.40
N GLU A 270 1.47 12.84 -66.62
CA GLU A 270 1.97 11.82 -67.56
C GLU A 270 1.03 10.64 -67.87
N VAL A 271 -0.29 10.78 -67.67
CA VAL A 271 -1.26 9.68 -67.93
C VAL A 271 -1.33 9.29 -69.40
N ASP A 272 -1.04 10.24 -70.29
CA ASP A 272 -0.98 10.11 -71.74
C ASP A 272 0.44 9.90 -72.29
N ALA A 273 1.44 9.76 -71.41
CA ALA A 273 2.82 9.52 -71.82
C ALA A 273 2.95 8.18 -72.56
N ALA A 274 3.54 8.24 -73.75
CA ALA A 274 3.82 7.12 -74.65
C ALA A 274 2.60 6.29 -75.09
N ILE A 275 1.40 6.90 -75.12
CA ILE A 275 0.17 6.27 -75.64
C ILE A 275 -0.40 7.03 -76.85
N GLY A 276 -1.16 6.34 -77.70
CA GLY A 276 -1.83 6.91 -78.86
C GLY A 276 -2.95 5.99 -79.37
N GLY A 277 -3.88 6.53 -80.16
CA GLY A 277 -5.02 5.77 -80.71
C GLY A 277 -6.02 5.33 -79.64
N ALA A 278 -6.50 4.08 -79.72
CA ALA A 278 -7.58 3.56 -78.86
C ALA A 278 -7.29 3.66 -77.35
N THR A 279 -6.02 3.57 -76.93
CA THR A 279 -5.63 3.73 -75.52
C THR A 279 -5.81 5.17 -75.02
N ALA A 280 -5.55 6.18 -75.87
CA ALA A 280 -5.77 7.58 -75.51
C ALA A 280 -7.27 7.91 -75.40
N THR A 281 -8.10 7.32 -76.27
CA THR A 281 -9.56 7.39 -76.17
C THR A 281 -10.07 6.76 -74.87
N ALA A 282 -9.58 5.57 -74.51
CA ALA A 282 -9.97 4.87 -73.28
C ALA A 282 -9.58 5.62 -71.99
N VAL A 283 -8.46 6.37 -72.01
CA VAL A 283 -8.06 7.29 -70.93
C VAL A 283 -9.02 8.48 -70.89
N GLY A 284 -9.31 9.10 -72.04
CA GLY A 284 -10.24 10.23 -72.14
C GLY A 284 -11.64 9.91 -71.63
N GLU A 285 -12.19 8.73 -71.98
CA GLU A 285 -13.51 8.26 -71.51
C GLU A 285 -13.59 8.07 -70.00
N ARG A 286 -12.47 7.79 -69.33
CA ARG A 286 -12.38 7.61 -67.87
C ARG A 286 -12.12 8.90 -67.10
N LEU A 287 -11.67 9.94 -67.80
CA LEU A 287 -11.44 11.28 -67.26
C LEU A 287 -12.66 12.20 -67.41
N ALA A 288 -13.57 11.89 -68.33
CA ALA A 288 -14.82 12.60 -68.59
C ALA A 288 -15.92 12.27 -67.57
#